data_AF-A0A3C1T9T4-F1
#
_entry.id   AF-A0A3C1T9T4-F1
#
_cell.length_a   1.000
_cell.length_b   1.000
_cell.length_c   1.000
_cell.angle_alpha   90.00
_cell.angle_beta   90.00
_cell.angle_gamma   90.00
#
_symmetry.space_group_name_H-M   'P 1'
#
loop_
_entity.id
_entity.type
_entity.pdbx_description
1 polymer ?
#
loop_
_entity_poly.entity_id
_entity_poly.type
_entity_poly.pdbx_seq_one_letter_code
_entity_poly.pdbx_strand_id
1 'polypeptide(L)'
;MSFIRHTIVLGCIVISSQCLAQRTRAGESPEHSTHAQHTHEAHDGASHDHLNHIQEYRKETVFVHHLPAPERLRGIGTTHFPITTSSNETQFFFNQGIELLHCFWDFEAYRAFKEAIRHDSTAIMPYYGLYSAIGAIEGDDFKNDQKLAIRKLKALKEKATEREKLYAEAILARDADAEGGKAAYQKKLELIVHKYPQDVDAKLFLALSKMGGYDAKLNPREGQIYSEYLLKDILRLHPENAAAHHYWIHLKENCCPNEALESAAKLPQLAPNSGHMVHMPGHVYYKVGDYQKAFDAFVAAVKVDSAYMKQQNIPEVDNWNYIHNINYLLSSCAEDGRYNTALYYAEKLKNMPATKERKRKYEGRFFYQGVIAPAKMEICFGFYDRAAQKLAAIQLDKDSLFTPKAISYKQALFHFATGMNAVKKGDLPMAKNHQNALDALLWRNANQSDAKDIINTRRVNDLNVASLELQGVIQSAENNYTEAIALLKKAKQKEDELGYSEPPSYARPVLISLAEAHLKAKQYSKAVAAYEELLQQHPNSANGYWGLYNVFKQKGDQTKANEYAKRLQSVTPHGGQGLFPL
;
A
#
# COMPACT_ATOMS: atom_id res chain seq x y z
N MET A 1 6.86 20.16 61.52
CA MET A 1 7.97 19.18 61.67
C MET A 1 7.40 17.85 62.12
N SER A 2 8.04 16.73 61.75
CA SER A 2 7.57 15.33 61.87
C SER A 2 6.30 15.00 61.07
N PHE A 3 6.35 14.16 60.03
CA PHE A 3 6.68 12.72 59.94
C PHE A 3 5.51 11.79 60.31
N ILE A 4 4.71 11.39 59.30
CA ILE A 4 4.09 10.06 59.22
C ILE A 4 4.26 9.56 57.77
N ARG A 5 4.96 8.43 57.59
CA ARG A 5 5.08 7.75 56.29
C ARG A 5 3.84 6.89 56.06
N HIS A 6 3.24 6.96 54.87
CA HIS A 6 2.36 5.90 54.37
C HIS A 6 3.11 5.04 53.36
N THR A 7 3.22 3.75 53.65
CA THR A 7 3.83 2.75 52.76
C THR A 7 2.76 2.23 51.82
N ILE A 8 2.80 2.60 50.54
CA ILE A 8 2.00 1.95 49.49
C ILE A 8 2.87 0.86 48.87
N VAL A 9 2.44 -0.39 49.01
CA VAL A 9 3.04 -1.54 48.33
C VAL A 9 2.47 -1.60 46.91
N LEU A 10 3.21 -1.10 45.92
CA LEU A 10 2.93 -1.38 44.51
C LEU A 10 3.58 -2.72 44.13
N GLY A 11 2.77 -3.77 44.03
CA GLY A 11 3.20 -5.02 43.41
C GLY A 11 3.26 -4.87 41.89
N CYS A 12 4.45 -4.64 41.34
CA CYS A 12 4.66 -4.65 39.89
C CYS A 12 4.59 -6.09 39.34
N ILE A 13 3.39 -6.52 38.92
CA ILE A 13 3.23 -7.72 38.11
C ILE A 13 3.67 -7.38 36.68
N VAL A 14 4.87 -7.83 36.30
CA VAL A 14 5.35 -7.74 34.91
C VAL A 14 4.64 -8.81 34.08
N ILE A 15 3.64 -8.40 33.29
CA ILE A 15 3.01 -9.26 32.28
C ILE A 15 3.82 -9.14 30.99
N SER A 16 4.63 -10.14 30.69
CA SER A 16 5.36 -10.25 29.42
C SER A 16 4.43 -10.70 28.29
N SER A 17 4.10 -9.79 27.37
CA SER A 17 3.22 -10.05 26.23
C SER A 17 3.98 -10.37 24.94
N GLN A 18 4.72 -11.49 24.91
CA GLN A 18 5.08 -12.17 23.65
C GLN A 18 4.11 -13.31 23.37
N CYS A 19 2.90 -12.98 22.89
CA CYS A 19 1.90 -13.97 22.51
C CYS A 19 2.01 -14.37 21.03
N LEU A 20 3.11 -15.04 20.69
CA LEU A 20 3.10 -16.00 19.57
C LEU A 20 1.97 -17.01 19.84
N ALA A 21 1.22 -17.39 18.80
CA ALA A 21 0.18 -18.39 18.93
C ALA A 21 0.81 -19.79 19.03
N GLN A 22 1.22 -20.18 20.25
CA GLN A 22 1.74 -21.51 20.54
C GLN A 22 1.01 -22.14 21.72
N ARG A 23 0.64 -23.43 21.57
CA ARG A 23 0.14 -24.25 22.67
C ARG A 23 1.29 -24.60 23.60
N THR A 24 1.13 -24.33 24.89
CA THR A 24 2.03 -24.83 25.93
C THR A 24 1.93 -26.36 26.01
N ARG A 25 3.07 -27.05 25.96
CA ARG A 25 3.22 -28.45 26.38
C ARG A 25 4.03 -28.46 27.68
N ALA A 26 3.55 -29.20 28.69
CA ALA A 26 4.19 -29.29 29.99
C ALA A 26 5.41 -30.24 29.99
N GLY A 27 6.44 -29.92 30.79
CA GLY A 27 7.63 -30.76 31.00
C GLY A 27 8.81 -30.01 31.65
N GLU A 28 9.51 -30.66 32.58
CA GLU A 28 10.48 -30.07 33.52
C GLU A 28 11.86 -30.80 33.50
N SER A 29 13.00 -30.20 33.89
CA SER A 29 13.22 -28.80 34.36
C SER A 29 14.51 -28.09 33.85
N PRO A 30 15.63 -27.91 34.58
CA PRO A 30 16.13 -26.53 34.73
C PRO A 30 17.59 -26.21 34.31
N GLU A 31 17.84 -24.90 34.30
CA GLU A 31 19.13 -24.19 34.51
C GLU A 31 20.27 -24.28 33.49
N HIS A 32 20.49 -23.17 32.77
CA HIS A 32 21.65 -22.29 32.99
C HIS A 32 21.41 -20.91 32.36
N SER A 33 21.56 -19.83 33.13
CA SER A 33 21.48 -18.45 32.60
C SER A 33 22.84 -17.76 32.63
N THR A 34 23.22 -17.15 31.50
CA THR A 34 24.26 -16.13 31.43
C THR A 34 23.61 -14.81 31.00
N HIS A 35 23.82 -13.76 31.78
CA HIS A 35 23.19 -12.47 31.53
C HIS A 35 23.83 -11.76 30.33
N ALA A 36 23.01 -11.41 29.35
CA ALA A 36 23.28 -10.34 28.39
C ALA A 36 22.17 -9.28 28.50
N GLN A 37 22.52 -8.08 28.95
CA GLN A 37 21.58 -6.97 29.02
C GLN A 37 21.35 -6.43 27.61
N HIS A 38 20.12 -6.57 27.10
CA HIS A 38 19.67 -5.84 25.92
C HIS A 38 18.74 -4.71 26.34
N THR A 39 19.03 -3.51 25.85
CA THR A 39 18.25 -2.29 26.07
C THR A 39 16.88 -2.43 25.40
N HIS A 40 15.82 -2.42 26.19
CA HIS A 40 14.45 -2.41 25.69
C HIS A 40 14.04 -0.99 25.25
N GLU A 41 14.20 -0.69 23.97
CA GLU A 41 13.29 0.26 23.33
C GLU A 41 12.02 -0.49 22.94
N ALA A 42 10.90 -0.09 23.54
CA ALA A 42 9.59 -0.54 23.11
C ALA A 42 9.27 0.16 21.78
N HIS A 43 9.57 -0.50 20.66
CA HIS A 43 8.98 -0.11 19.39
C HIS A 43 7.48 -0.33 19.46
N ASP A 44 6.73 0.76 19.69
CA ASP A 44 5.31 0.82 19.41
C ASP A 44 5.04 0.26 18.00
N GLY A 45 4.02 -0.59 17.89
CA GLY A 45 3.79 -1.44 16.72
C GLY A 45 3.85 -0.64 15.41
N ALA A 46 4.74 -1.08 14.50
CA ALA A 46 5.18 -0.37 13.30
C ALA A 46 4.04 0.36 12.58
N SER A 47 3.89 1.64 12.90
CA SER A 47 2.68 2.40 12.59
C SER A 47 2.81 3.04 11.21
N HIS A 48 1.79 2.88 10.37
CA HIS A 48 1.77 3.41 8.99
C HIS A 48 1.98 4.94 8.97
N ASP A 49 3.17 5.40 8.53
CA ASP A 49 3.40 6.77 8.05
C ASP A 49 3.01 6.79 6.57
N HIS A 50 1.94 7.52 6.26
CA HIS A 50 1.34 7.54 4.93
C HIS A 50 2.28 8.17 3.87
N LEU A 51 3.10 9.15 4.27
CA LEU A 51 4.11 9.73 3.37
C LEU A 51 5.23 8.72 3.09
N ASN A 52 5.65 7.93 4.08
CA ASN A 52 6.63 6.85 3.85
C ASN A 52 6.04 5.77 2.95
N HIS A 53 4.76 5.42 3.10
CA HIS A 53 4.07 4.45 2.22
C HIS A 53 4.02 4.95 0.76
N ILE A 54 3.61 6.20 0.52
CA ILE A 54 3.70 6.85 -0.81
C ILE A 54 5.14 6.81 -1.36
N GLN A 55 6.14 7.17 -0.54
CA GLN A 55 7.55 7.18 -0.95
C GLN A 55 8.14 5.79 -1.17
N GLU A 56 7.66 4.75 -0.48
CA GLU A 56 8.10 3.36 -0.70
C GLU A 56 7.73 2.86 -2.09
N TYR A 57 6.57 3.27 -2.61
CA TYR A 57 6.09 2.78 -3.90
C TYR A 57 6.71 3.52 -5.10
N ARG A 58 7.18 4.76 -4.92
CA ARG A 58 7.71 5.65 -6.00
C ARG A 58 9.14 5.37 -6.51
N LYS A 59 9.82 4.37 -5.93
CA LYS A 59 11.25 4.11 -6.16
C LYS A 59 11.55 3.48 -7.52
N GLU A 60 12.27 4.19 -8.42
CA GLU A 60 12.31 3.83 -9.85
C GLU A 60 13.63 4.07 -10.65
N THR A 61 14.41 2.98 -10.78
CA THR A 61 15.23 2.47 -11.91
C THR A 61 16.16 3.29 -12.86
N VAL A 62 17.24 2.60 -13.27
CA VAL A 62 18.42 3.04 -14.06
C VAL A 62 18.18 3.37 -15.54
N PHE A 63 16.97 3.17 -16.08
CA PHE A 63 16.77 3.16 -17.53
C PHE A 63 17.00 4.52 -18.22
N VAL A 64 16.91 5.60 -17.43
CA VAL A 64 16.89 6.99 -17.91
C VAL A 64 18.08 7.41 -18.77
N HIS A 65 19.26 6.83 -18.58
CA HIS A 65 20.47 7.20 -19.32
C HIS A 65 20.47 6.74 -20.78
N HIS A 66 19.52 5.89 -21.17
CA HIS A 66 19.39 5.34 -22.54
C HIS A 66 18.16 5.90 -23.28
N LEU A 67 17.41 6.81 -22.66
CA LEU A 67 16.26 7.46 -23.28
C LEU A 67 16.66 8.72 -24.06
N PRO A 68 15.86 9.13 -25.07
CA PRO A 68 16.02 10.44 -25.70
C PRO A 68 15.78 11.59 -24.70
N ALA A 69 16.04 12.82 -25.13
CA ALA A 69 15.62 14.01 -24.37
C ALA A 69 14.11 13.95 -24.04
N PRO A 70 13.67 14.44 -22.86
CA PRO A 70 12.27 14.40 -22.47
C PRO A 70 11.39 15.14 -23.47
N GLU A 71 10.22 14.57 -23.76
CA GLU A 71 9.23 15.21 -24.61
C GLU A 71 8.57 16.40 -23.90
N ARG A 72 7.97 17.32 -24.69
CA ARG A 72 7.13 18.39 -24.15
C ARG A 72 5.73 17.84 -23.85
N LEU A 73 5.51 17.43 -22.62
CA LEU A 73 4.27 16.78 -22.18
C LEU A 73 3.13 17.79 -22.06
N ARG A 74 1.89 17.29 -22.18
CA ARG A 74 0.64 18.05 -22.01
C ARG A 74 -0.36 17.20 -21.25
N GLY A 75 -1.33 17.82 -20.57
CA GLY A 75 -2.37 17.09 -19.83
C GLY A 75 -1.80 16.35 -18.61
N ILE A 76 -0.85 16.98 -17.91
CA ILE A 76 -0.20 16.46 -16.70
C ILE A 76 -0.35 17.45 -15.52
N GLY A 77 -1.38 18.30 -15.55
CA GLY A 77 -1.49 19.49 -14.69
C GLY A 77 -0.96 20.78 -15.36
N THR A 78 -0.94 21.87 -14.60
CA THR A 78 -0.50 23.21 -15.02
C THR A 78 0.09 24.03 -13.85
N THR A 79 1.42 24.09 -13.76
CA THR A 79 2.14 24.87 -12.75
C THR A 79 2.71 26.14 -13.37
N HIS A 80 2.67 27.24 -12.63
CA HIS A 80 3.35 28.49 -12.97
C HIS A 80 4.36 28.87 -11.88
N PHE A 81 5.56 28.30 -11.96
CA PHE A 81 6.64 28.53 -11.00
C PHE A 81 7.76 29.35 -11.68
N PRO A 82 7.71 30.71 -11.62
CA PRO A 82 8.75 31.54 -12.21
C PRO A 82 10.09 31.34 -11.49
N ILE A 83 11.17 31.26 -12.28
CA ILE A 83 12.57 31.11 -11.82
C ILE A 83 13.48 32.13 -12.49
N THR A 84 14.64 32.40 -11.87
CA THR A 84 15.65 33.29 -12.45
C THR A 84 16.42 32.56 -13.55
N THR A 85 16.01 32.78 -14.80
CA THR A 85 16.69 32.33 -16.03
C THR A 85 16.35 33.25 -17.20
N SER A 86 17.20 33.29 -18.23
CA SER A 86 16.90 33.91 -19.53
C SER A 86 16.46 32.91 -20.60
N SER A 87 16.49 31.59 -20.31
CA SER A 87 16.06 30.56 -21.24
C SER A 87 14.59 30.17 -21.03
N ASN A 88 13.79 30.38 -22.08
CA ASN A 88 12.39 29.94 -22.13
C ASN A 88 12.28 28.40 -22.01
N GLU A 89 13.25 27.66 -22.53
CA GLU A 89 13.33 26.20 -22.45
C GLU A 89 13.60 25.75 -21.01
N THR A 90 14.49 26.43 -20.29
CA THR A 90 14.75 26.15 -18.87
C THR A 90 13.50 26.39 -18.03
N GLN A 91 12.81 27.51 -18.24
CA GLN A 91 11.55 27.81 -17.54
C GLN A 91 10.44 26.80 -17.89
N PHE A 92 10.35 26.36 -19.16
CA PHE A 92 9.39 25.35 -19.60
C PHE A 92 9.65 23.99 -18.94
N PHE A 93 10.87 23.44 -19.09
CA PHE A 93 11.20 22.13 -18.56
C PHE A 93 11.25 22.10 -17.04
N PHE A 94 11.56 23.23 -16.39
CA PHE A 94 11.40 23.36 -14.95
C PHE A 94 9.93 23.26 -14.51
N ASN A 95 9.01 24.00 -15.13
CA ASN A 95 7.57 23.90 -14.81
C ASN A 95 7.02 22.48 -15.09
N GLN A 96 7.43 21.87 -16.21
CA GLN A 96 7.09 20.47 -16.50
C GLN A 96 7.62 19.52 -15.41
N GLY A 97 8.87 19.71 -14.95
CA GLY A 97 9.44 18.93 -13.85
C GLY A 97 8.68 19.07 -12.53
N ILE A 98 8.22 20.28 -12.18
CA ILE A 98 7.41 20.51 -10.97
C ILE A 98 6.04 19.82 -11.09
N GLU A 99 5.35 19.90 -12.23
CA GLU A 99 4.10 19.14 -12.44
C GLU A 99 4.31 17.64 -12.36
N LEU A 100 5.43 17.13 -12.88
CA LEU A 100 5.74 15.70 -12.79
C LEU A 100 6.06 15.27 -11.35
N LEU A 101 6.70 16.12 -10.53
CA LEU A 101 6.80 15.88 -9.08
C LEU A 101 5.43 15.87 -8.40
N HIS A 102 4.51 16.73 -8.81
CA HIS A 102 3.13 16.73 -8.30
C HIS A 102 2.29 15.55 -8.80
N CYS A 103 2.59 15.00 -9.97
CA CYS A 103 2.06 13.74 -10.49
C CYS A 103 2.65 12.48 -9.83
N PHE A 104 3.65 12.61 -8.96
CA PHE A 104 4.47 11.50 -8.45
C PHE A 104 5.16 10.69 -9.57
N TRP A 105 5.47 11.37 -10.68
CA TRP A 105 6.17 10.81 -11.83
C TRP A 105 7.65 11.19 -11.79
N ASP A 106 8.33 10.77 -10.71
CA ASP A 106 9.69 11.21 -10.36
C ASP A 106 10.72 10.94 -11.46
N PHE A 107 10.55 9.84 -12.20
CA PHE A 107 11.38 9.48 -13.36
C PHE A 107 11.38 10.56 -14.46
N GLU A 108 10.20 10.98 -14.91
CA GLU A 108 10.07 12.04 -15.92
C GLU A 108 10.42 13.41 -15.34
N ALA A 109 10.12 13.66 -14.06
CA ALA A 109 10.52 14.89 -13.38
C ALA A 109 12.05 15.05 -13.40
N TYR A 110 12.79 14.00 -13.07
CA TYR A 110 14.25 13.97 -13.16
C TYR A 110 14.74 14.29 -14.59
N ARG A 111 14.16 13.68 -15.64
CA ARG A 111 14.52 13.99 -17.04
C ARG A 111 14.29 15.46 -17.37
N ALA A 112 13.12 16.00 -17.00
CA ALA A 112 12.77 17.40 -17.24
C ALA A 112 13.75 18.37 -16.54
N PHE A 113 14.13 18.12 -15.29
CA PHE A 113 15.12 18.96 -14.61
C PHE A 113 16.53 18.85 -15.22
N LYS A 114 16.96 17.66 -15.66
CA LYS A 114 18.22 17.49 -16.41
C LYS A 114 18.22 18.31 -17.70
N GLU A 115 17.10 18.34 -18.42
CA GLU A 115 16.97 19.10 -19.66
C GLU A 115 16.92 20.62 -19.42
N ALA A 116 16.24 21.07 -18.36
CA ALA A 116 16.30 22.47 -17.93
C ALA A 116 17.75 22.91 -17.61
N ILE A 117 18.51 22.09 -16.88
CA ILE A 117 19.94 22.33 -16.59
C ILE A 117 20.80 22.37 -17.87
N ARG A 118 20.44 21.61 -18.91
CA ARG A 118 21.14 21.59 -20.20
C ARG A 118 21.00 22.91 -20.95
N HIS A 119 19.87 23.59 -20.78
CA HIS A 119 19.59 24.88 -21.40
C HIS A 119 20.16 26.07 -20.60
N ASP A 120 20.10 26.04 -19.26
CA ASP A 120 20.76 27.02 -18.39
C ASP A 120 21.28 26.34 -17.11
N SER A 121 22.60 26.15 -17.05
CA SER A 121 23.28 25.55 -15.89
C SER A 121 23.60 26.54 -14.75
N THR A 122 23.17 27.80 -14.89
CA THR A 122 23.28 28.86 -13.88
C THR A 122 21.96 29.09 -13.13
N ALA A 123 20.82 28.72 -13.71
CA ALA A 123 19.54 28.65 -13.03
C ALA A 123 19.61 27.68 -11.83
N ILE A 124 19.29 28.18 -10.63
CA ILE A 124 19.44 27.41 -9.39
C ILE A 124 18.32 26.39 -9.17
N MET A 125 17.08 26.75 -9.53
CA MET A 125 15.89 25.96 -9.21
C MET A 125 15.80 24.59 -9.92
N PRO A 126 16.30 24.41 -11.16
CA PRO A 126 16.44 23.07 -11.75
C PRO A 126 17.28 22.10 -10.89
N TYR A 127 18.24 22.58 -10.08
CA TYR A 127 18.98 21.72 -9.14
C TYR A 127 18.17 21.37 -7.87
N TYR A 128 17.25 22.24 -7.42
CA TYR A 128 16.27 21.91 -6.38
C TYR A 128 15.35 20.78 -6.85
N GLY A 129 14.84 20.88 -8.09
CA GLY A 129 14.00 19.87 -8.71
C GLY A 129 14.75 18.54 -8.90
N LEU A 130 15.97 18.59 -9.43
CA LEU A 130 16.82 17.42 -9.64
C LEU A 130 17.03 16.61 -8.35
N TYR A 131 17.37 17.27 -7.24
CA TYR A 131 17.50 16.58 -5.95
C TYR A 131 16.15 16.00 -5.47
N SER A 132 15.06 16.76 -5.63
CA SER A 132 13.73 16.38 -5.17
C SER A 132 13.21 15.12 -5.87
N ALA A 133 13.44 14.99 -7.18
CA ALA A 133 13.10 13.79 -7.95
C ALA A 133 13.96 12.59 -7.55
N ILE A 134 15.29 12.77 -7.39
CA ILE A 134 16.20 11.68 -7.02
C ILE A 134 15.89 11.13 -5.62
N GLY A 135 15.45 11.97 -4.68
CA GLY A 135 15.09 11.54 -3.32
C GLY A 135 13.94 10.52 -3.25
N ALA A 136 13.19 10.33 -4.33
CA ALA A 136 12.16 9.31 -4.46
C ALA A 136 12.62 8.03 -5.19
N ILE A 137 13.83 8.00 -5.78
CA ILE A 137 14.30 6.97 -6.72
C ILE A 137 15.22 5.92 -6.06
N GLU A 138 15.14 4.66 -6.50
CA GLU A 138 15.96 3.55 -5.99
C GLU A 138 17.29 3.34 -6.75
N GLY A 139 18.37 3.18 -5.98
CA GLY A 139 19.66 2.72 -6.47
C GLY A 139 20.78 3.76 -6.37
N ASP A 140 22.02 3.27 -6.46
CA ASP A 140 23.22 4.11 -6.38
C ASP A 140 23.44 4.96 -7.65
N ASP A 141 22.72 4.62 -8.70
CA ASP A 141 22.81 5.14 -10.06
C ASP A 141 22.70 6.69 -10.12
N PHE A 142 21.87 7.26 -9.24
CA PHE A 142 21.56 8.69 -9.20
C PHE A 142 22.41 9.50 -8.19
N LYS A 143 23.25 8.83 -7.37
CA LYS A 143 24.05 9.50 -6.31
C LYS A 143 24.98 10.58 -6.86
N ASN A 144 25.44 10.46 -8.10
CA ASN A 144 26.30 11.45 -8.74
C ASN A 144 25.56 12.75 -9.08
N ASP A 145 24.31 12.66 -9.56
CA ASP A 145 23.47 13.83 -9.84
C ASP A 145 22.91 14.45 -8.56
N GLN A 146 22.62 13.65 -7.52
CA GLN A 146 22.29 14.16 -6.19
C GLN A 146 23.44 15.02 -5.63
N LYS A 147 24.68 14.49 -5.67
CA LYS A 147 25.89 15.23 -5.25
C LYS A 147 26.14 16.47 -6.13
N LEU A 148 25.83 16.40 -7.44
CA LEU A 148 25.92 17.55 -8.35
C LEU A 148 24.94 18.66 -7.93
N ALA A 149 23.68 18.30 -7.68
CA ALA A 149 22.64 19.23 -7.23
C ALA A 149 23.08 19.96 -5.95
N ILE A 150 23.51 19.23 -4.92
CA ILE A 150 23.99 19.82 -3.66
C ILE A 150 25.19 20.76 -3.87
N ARG A 151 26.18 20.39 -4.70
CA ARG A 151 27.31 21.29 -5.01
C ARG A 151 26.84 22.56 -5.73
N LYS A 152 25.93 22.44 -6.69
CA LYS A 152 25.40 23.57 -7.47
C LYS A 152 24.51 24.49 -6.63
N LEU A 153 23.64 23.96 -5.78
CA LEU A 153 22.85 24.74 -4.82
C LEU A 153 23.77 25.53 -3.88
N LYS A 154 24.83 24.92 -3.31
CA LYS A 154 25.82 25.62 -2.48
C LYS A 154 26.55 26.74 -3.23
N ALA A 155 26.88 26.54 -4.50
CA ALA A 155 27.63 27.51 -5.32
C ALA A 155 26.78 28.67 -5.86
N LEU A 156 25.48 28.45 -6.12
CA LEU A 156 24.60 29.43 -6.76
C LEU A 156 23.76 30.25 -5.77
N LYS A 157 23.48 29.75 -4.56
CA LYS A 157 22.50 30.35 -3.63
C LYS A 157 22.77 31.82 -3.23
N GLU A 158 24.03 32.26 -3.20
CA GLU A 158 24.37 33.65 -2.82
C GLU A 158 24.16 34.65 -3.98
N LYS A 159 23.84 34.17 -5.18
CA LYS A 159 23.46 34.99 -6.35
C LYS A 159 21.97 34.86 -6.72
N ALA A 160 21.24 33.98 -6.03
CA ALA A 160 19.84 33.71 -6.28
C ALA A 160 18.94 34.79 -5.66
N THR A 161 17.68 34.87 -6.10
CA THR A 161 16.66 35.65 -5.38
C THR A 161 16.42 35.08 -3.98
N GLU A 162 15.88 35.89 -3.05
CA GLU A 162 15.59 35.42 -1.69
C GLU A 162 14.68 34.17 -1.69
N ARG A 163 13.64 34.15 -2.53
CA ARG A 163 12.73 33.01 -2.70
C ARG A 163 13.50 31.74 -3.09
N GLU A 164 14.30 31.81 -4.14
CA GLU A 164 15.05 30.65 -4.65
C GLU A 164 16.15 30.21 -3.68
N LYS A 165 16.77 31.15 -2.97
CA LYS A 165 17.74 30.85 -1.90
C LYS A 165 17.09 30.06 -0.77
N LEU A 166 15.85 30.37 -0.37
CA LEU A 166 15.11 29.60 0.63
C LEU A 166 14.81 28.16 0.18
N TYR A 167 14.42 27.95 -1.08
CA TYR A 167 14.25 26.60 -1.65
C TYR A 167 15.57 25.82 -1.69
N ALA A 168 16.67 26.46 -2.10
CA ALA A 168 17.99 25.86 -2.06
C ALA A 168 18.38 25.47 -0.63
N GLU A 169 18.17 26.35 0.35
CA GLU A 169 18.43 26.09 1.76
C GLU A 169 17.54 24.98 2.35
N ALA A 170 16.30 24.81 1.87
CA ALA A 170 15.43 23.70 2.26
C ALA A 170 16.07 22.34 1.90
N ILE A 171 16.56 22.20 0.68
CA ILE A 171 17.23 20.96 0.22
C ILE A 171 18.56 20.75 0.93
N LEU A 172 19.35 21.81 1.13
CA LEU A 172 20.61 21.71 1.88
C LEU A 172 20.40 21.31 3.35
N ALA A 173 19.30 21.74 3.96
CA ALA A 173 18.91 21.30 5.30
C ALA A 173 18.41 19.84 5.33
N ARG A 174 17.72 19.39 4.27
CA ARG A 174 17.29 17.99 4.11
C ARG A 174 18.46 17.01 3.89
N ASP A 175 19.51 17.46 3.20
CA ASP A 175 20.71 16.67 2.87
C ASP A 175 21.69 16.56 4.05
N ALA A 176 21.78 17.60 4.89
CA ALA A 176 22.76 17.68 5.97
C ALA A 176 22.40 16.88 7.24
N ASP A 177 21.16 16.40 7.37
CA ASP A 177 20.62 15.87 8.62
C ASP A 177 19.88 14.55 8.39
N ALA A 178 20.51 13.46 8.82
CA ALA A 178 20.01 12.10 8.61
C ALA A 178 18.78 11.74 9.48
N GLU A 179 18.55 12.45 10.58
CA GLU A 179 17.46 12.14 11.54
C GLU A 179 16.43 13.28 11.67
N GLY A 180 16.83 14.53 11.45
CA GLY A 180 15.97 15.72 11.50
C GLY A 180 15.70 16.42 10.15
N GLY A 181 16.29 15.94 9.04
CA GLY A 181 16.22 16.62 7.73
C GLY A 181 14.79 16.87 7.21
N LYS A 182 13.81 16.02 7.54
CA LYS A 182 12.37 16.23 7.25
C LYS A 182 11.83 17.48 7.96
N ALA A 183 12.13 17.65 9.25
CA ALA A 183 11.69 18.79 10.04
C ALA A 183 12.41 20.08 9.64
N ALA A 184 13.70 20.01 9.31
CA ALA A 184 14.47 21.16 8.83
C ALA A 184 13.98 21.65 7.45
N TYR A 185 13.64 20.72 6.55
CA TYR A 185 12.99 21.01 5.26
C TYR A 185 11.62 21.67 5.46
N GLN A 186 10.76 21.11 6.31
CA GLN A 186 9.44 21.68 6.64
C GLN A 186 9.55 23.13 7.15
N LYS A 187 10.47 23.42 8.08
CA LYS A 187 10.69 24.79 8.60
C LYS A 187 11.10 25.79 7.53
N LYS A 188 11.84 25.35 6.51
CA LYS A 188 12.21 26.21 5.36
C LYS A 188 11.01 26.46 4.44
N LEU A 189 10.15 25.45 4.20
CA LEU A 189 8.90 25.63 3.47
C LEU A 189 7.90 26.52 4.23
N GLU A 190 7.77 26.37 5.55
CA GLU A 190 6.96 27.26 6.41
C GLU A 190 7.40 28.72 6.27
N LEU A 191 8.73 28.97 6.24
CA LEU A 191 9.29 30.31 6.04
C LEU A 191 9.01 30.87 4.64
N ILE A 192 9.02 30.03 3.60
CA ILE A 192 8.62 30.44 2.24
C ILE A 192 7.14 30.80 2.22
N VAL A 193 6.25 29.95 2.76
CA VAL A 193 4.80 30.21 2.82
C VAL A 193 4.49 31.47 3.64
N HIS A 194 5.27 31.77 4.69
CA HIS A 194 5.13 33.00 5.47
C HIS A 194 5.55 34.27 4.68
N LYS A 195 6.67 34.23 3.97
CA LYS A 195 7.18 35.38 3.19
C LYS A 195 6.49 35.56 1.83
N TYR A 196 6.01 34.48 1.24
CA TYR A 196 5.39 34.41 -0.08
C TYR A 196 4.07 33.62 0.02
N PRO A 197 3.03 34.16 0.68
CA PRO A 197 1.75 33.46 0.91
C PRO A 197 0.96 33.14 -0.38
N GLN A 198 1.36 33.71 -1.51
CA GLN A 198 0.88 33.40 -2.86
C GLN A 198 1.60 32.22 -3.54
N ASP A 199 2.64 31.66 -2.90
CA ASP A 199 3.42 30.55 -3.44
C ASP A 199 2.67 29.21 -3.26
N VAL A 200 1.92 28.84 -4.30
CA VAL A 200 1.08 27.64 -4.31
C VAL A 200 1.93 26.38 -4.18
N ASP A 201 3.04 26.31 -4.91
CA ASP A 201 3.95 25.15 -4.88
C ASP A 201 4.63 24.99 -3.51
N ALA A 202 5.03 26.09 -2.84
CA ALA A 202 5.49 26.03 -1.46
C ALA A 202 4.44 25.43 -0.52
N LYS A 203 3.17 25.87 -0.62
CA LYS A 203 2.06 25.31 0.17
C LYS A 203 1.81 23.84 -0.16
N LEU A 204 1.86 23.44 -1.43
CA LEU A 204 1.69 22.06 -1.87
C LEU A 204 2.80 21.14 -1.32
N PHE A 205 4.07 21.52 -1.48
CA PHE A 205 5.19 20.75 -0.92
C PHE A 205 5.13 20.71 0.62
N LEU A 206 4.68 21.78 1.28
CA LEU A 206 4.53 21.83 2.72
C LEU A 206 3.42 20.87 3.19
N ALA A 207 2.25 20.93 2.57
CA ALA A 207 1.13 20.02 2.83
C ALA A 207 1.52 18.55 2.62
N LEU A 208 2.17 18.20 1.50
CA LEU A 208 2.66 16.84 1.28
C LEU A 208 3.67 16.42 2.36
N SER A 209 4.63 17.29 2.68
CA SER A 209 5.69 16.96 3.66
C SER A 209 5.19 16.77 5.09
N LYS A 210 4.02 17.34 5.43
CA LYS A 210 3.36 17.27 6.74
C LYS A 210 2.15 16.32 6.78
N MET A 211 1.83 15.63 5.69
CA MET A 211 0.72 14.68 5.63
C MET A 211 1.03 13.42 6.44
N GLY A 212 0.84 13.50 7.77
CA GLY A 212 1.13 12.40 8.69
C GLY A 212 0.17 11.22 8.58
N GLY A 213 -1.00 11.40 7.95
CA GLY A 213 -2.07 10.41 7.89
C GLY A 213 -2.83 10.27 9.21
N TYR A 214 -3.35 9.07 9.45
CA TYR A 214 -4.18 8.73 10.62
C TYR A 214 -3.62 7.52 11.38
N ASP A 215 -3.95 7.38 12.66
CA ASP A 215 -3.67 6.16 13.43
C ASP A 215 -4.70 5.04 13.14
N ALA A 216 -4.52 3.87 13.78
CA ALA A 216 -5.45 2.73 13.63
C ALA A 216 -6.86 2.98 14.20
N LYS A 217 -7.09 4.09 14.91
CA LYS A 217 -8.39 4.54 15.43
C LYS A 217 -8.93 5.74 14.63
N LEU A 218 -8.32 6.06 13.50
CA LEU A 218 -8.64 7.21 12.65
C LEU A 218 -8.45 8.59 13.32
N ASN A 219 -7.59 8.70 14.34
CA ASN A 219 -7.15 10.00 14.84
C ASN A 219 -6.10 10.61 13.90
N PRO A 220 -6.18 11.90 13.55
CA PRO A 220 -5.17 12.55 12.71
C PRO A 220 -3.83 12.64 13.42
N ARG A 221 -2.75 12.26 12.73
CA ARG A 221 -1.37 12.39 13.21
C ARG A 221 -0.86 13.82 13.08
N GLU A 222 0.31 14.08 13.66
CA GLU A 222 0.96 15.40 13.57
C GLU A 222 1.06 15.87 12.11
N GLY A 223 0.75 17.15 11.88
CA GLY A 223 0.77 17.78 10.56
C GLY A 223 -0.44 17.50 9.67
N GLN A 224 -1.24 16.45 9.92
CA GLN A 224 -2.36 16.07 9.05
C GLN A 224 -3.41 17.19 8.91
N ILE A 225 -3.87 17.77 10.02
CA ILE A 225 -4.86 18.88 10.02
C ILE A 225 -4.28 20.14 9.36
N TYR A 226 -2.99 20.39 9.52
CA TYR A 226 -2.32 21.54 8.90
C TYR A 226 -2.21 21.38 7.38
N SER A 227 -1.94 20.16 6.92
CA SER A 227 -1.97 19.78 5.50
C SER A 227 -3.38 19.92 4.93
N GLU A 228 -4.41 19.51 5.68
CA GLU A 228 -5.81 19.67 5.29
C GLU A 228 -6.17 21.16 5.10
N TYR A 229 -5.75 22.02 6.02
CA TYR A 229 -5.98 23.47 5.93
C TYR A 229 -5.33 24.08 4.69
N LEU A 230 -4.05 23.76 4.41
CA LEU A 230 -3.35 24.25 3.23
C LEU A 230 -4.02 23.80 1.93
N LEU A 231 -4.43 22.54 1.82
CA LEU A 231 -5.10 22.02 0.62
C LEU A 231 -6.49 22.64 0.43
N LYS A 232 -7.28 22.85 1.50
CA LYS A 232 -8.55 23.58 1.43
C LYS A 232 -8.36 25.02 0.93
N ASP A 233 -7.33 25.72 1.41
CA ASP A 233 -7.03 27.08 0.95
C ASP A 233 -6.67 27.12 -0.54
N ILE A 234 -5.82 26.19 -1.00
CA ILE A 234 -5.45 26.09 -2.42
C ILE A 234 -6.66 25.72 -3.27
N LEU A 235 -7.44 24.70 -2.92
CA LEU A 235 -8.62 24.28 -3.70
C LEU A 235 -9.69 25.39 -3.79
N ARG A 236 -9.80 26.24 -2.78
CA ARG A 236 -10.70 27.41 -2.78
C ARG A 236 -10.22 28.53 -3.72
N LEU A 237 -8.91 28.75 -3.84
CA LEU A 237 -8.31 29.83 -4.64
C LEU A 237 -7.97 29.39 -6.08
N HIS A 238 -7.67 28.11 -6.25
CA HIS A 238 -7.20 27.47 -7.47
C HIS A 238 -7.96 26.13 -7.67
N PRO A 239 -9.28 26.18 -7.95
CA PRO A 239 -10.17 25.00 -7.98
C PRO A 239 -9.92 24.01 -9.15
N GLU A 240 -8.92 24.29 -9.98
CA GLU A 240 -8.46 23.47 -11.10
C GLU A 240 -6.98 23.05 -10.91
N ASN A 241 -6.41 23.21 -9.70
CA ASN A 241 -5.03 22.79 -9.42
C ASN A 241 -4.95 21.26 -9.24
N ALA A 242 -4.35 20.57 -10.22
CA ALA A 242 -4.25 19.11 -10.24
C ALA A 242 -3.53 18.56 -8.99
N ALA A 243 -2.43 19.18 -8.57
CA ALA A 243 -1.66 18.78 -7.41
C ALA A 243 -2.47 18.85 -6.10
N ALA A 244 -3.29 19.90 -5.93
CA ALA A 244 -4.15 20.07 -4.77
C ALA A 244 -5.26 19.01 -4.72
N HIS A 245 -5.90 18.70 -5.85
CA HIS A 245 -6.88 17.62 -5.95
C HIS A 245 -6.27 16.24 -5.68
N HIS A 246 -5.07 15.99 -6.23
CA HIS A 246 -4.30 14.77 -5.97
C HIS A 246 -4.00 14.62 -4.48
N TYR A 247 -3.40 15.63 -3.85
CA TYR A 247 -3.03 15.55 -2.44
C TYR A 247 -4.26 15.53 -1.52
N TRP A 248 -5.39 16.08 -1.96
CA TRP A 248 -6.66 15.98 -1.25
C TRP A 248 -7.23 14.56 -1.22
N ILE A 249 -7.08 13.81 -2.33
CA ILE A 249 -7.44 12.38 -2.37
C ILE A 249 -6.62 11.62 -1.33
N HIS A 250 -5.28 11.71 -1.39
CA HIS A 250 -4.39 11.05 -0.43
C HIS A 250 -4.70 11.42 1.02
N LEU A 251 -4.95 12.70 1.29
CA LEU A 251 -5.28 13.17 2.63
C LEU A 251 -6.59 12.57 3.19
N LYS A 252 -7.53 12.15 2.33
CA LYS A 252 -8.90 11.74 2.73
C LYS A 252 -9.24 10.27 2.52
N GLU A 253 -8.55 9.55 1.65
CA GLU A 253 -8.92 8.18 1.23
C GLU A 253 -8.99 7.15 2.38
N ASN A 254 -8.19 7.31 3.43
CA ASN A 254 -8.20 6.40 4.58
C ASN A 254 -9.28 6.73 5.63
N CYS A 255 -9.50 8.02 5.95
CA CYS A 255 -10.42 8.45 7.01
C CYS A 255 -11.86 8.62 6.53
N CYS A 256 -12.00 9.22 5.35
CA CYS A 256 -13.14 10.05 5.01
C CYS A 256 -13.23 10.27 3.48
N PRO A 257 -13.20 9.17 2.69
CA PRO A 257 -13.10 9.19 1.22
C PRO A 257 -14.22 9.98 0.54
N ASN A 258 -15.42 10.03 1.14
CA ASN A 258 -16.56 10.80 0.62
C ASN A 258 -16.23 12.30 0.44
N GLU A 259 -15.34 12.88 1.26
CA GLU A 259 -14.90 14.27 1.11
C GLU A 259 -14.00 14.51 -0.12
N ALA A 260 -13.48 13.45 -0.75
CA ALA A 260 -12.62 13.53 -1.92
C ALA A 260 -13.33 13.23 -3.25
N LEU A 261 -14.65 12.96 -3.26
CA LEU A 261 -15.39 12.60 -4.47
C LEU A 261 -15.36 13.68 -5.57
N GLU A 262 -15.39 14.97 -5.22
CA GLU A 262 -15.23 16.05 -6.21
C GLU A 262 -13.82 16.02 -6.83
N SER A 263 -12.79 15.84 -5.99
CA SER A 263 -11.39 15.76 -6.46
C SER A 263 -11.16 14.53 -7.34
N ALA A 264 -11.75 13.39 -6.99
CA ALA A 264 -11.74 12.17 -7.80
C ALA A 264 -12.42 12.35 -9.17
N ALA A 265 -13.47 13.18 -9.26
CA ALA A 265 -14.13 13.50 -10.52
C ALA A 265 -13.33 14.50 -11.38
N LYS A 266 -12.66 15.48 -10.76
CA LYS A 266 -11.89 16.52 -11.45
C LYS A 266 -10.51 16.07 -11.92
N LEU A 267 -9.74 15.38 -11.07
CA LEU A 267 -8.33 15.06 -11.33
C LEU A 267 -8.02 14.43 -12.70
N PRO A 268 -8.78 13.44 -13.23
CA PRO A 268 -8.48 12.86 -14.54
C PRO A 268 -8.78 13.81 -15.71
N GLN A 269 -9.50 14.90 -15.49
CA GLN A 269 -9.72 15.96 -16.49
C GLN A 269 -8.55 16.96 -16.52
N LEU A 270 -7.93 17.20 -15.35
CA LEU A 270 -6.80 18.12 -15.17
C LEU A 270 -5.46 17.51 -15.60
N ALA A 271 -5.27 16.21 -15.36
CA ALA A 271 -4.04 15.49 -15.69
C ALA A 271 -4.28 14.13 -16.41
N PRO A 272 -5.03 14.10 -17.55
CA PRO A 272 -5.43 12.88 -18.25
C PRO A 272 -4.28 12.01 -18.79
N ASN A 273 -3.09 12.58 -18.97
CA ASN A 273 -1.91 11.91 -19.53
C ASN A 273 -0.89 11.50 -18.46
N SER A 274 -1.21 11.64 -17.17
CA SER A 274 -0.42 11.10 -16.07
C SER A 274 -1.09 9.85 -15.52
N GLY A 275 -0.44 8.69 -15.66
CA GLY A 275 -0.97 7.39 -15.27
C GLY A 275 -1.38 7.33 -13.79
N HIS A 276 -0.64 8.03 -12.92
CA HIS A 276 -0.95 8.11 -11.50
C HIS A 276 -2.16 9.03 -11.22
N MET A 277 -2.24 10.19 -11.89
CA MET A 277 -3.36 11.12 -11.68
C MET A 277 -4.71 10.55 -12.14
N VAL A 278 -4.73 9.72 -13.19
CA VAL A 278 -5.96 9.00 -13.60
C VAL A 278 -6.24 7.75 -12.75
N HIS A 279 -5.25 7.24 -12.00
CA HIS A 279 -5.39 6.14 -11.07
C HIS A 279 -6.04 6.57 -9.74
N MET A 280 -5.61 7.70 -9.17
CA MET A 280 -6.02 8.15 -7.83
C MET A 280 -7.53 8.22 -7.57
N PRO A 281 -8.42 8.60 -8.52
CA PRO A 281 -9.86 8.50 -8.34
C PRO A 281 -10.33 7.11 -7.90
N GLY A 282 -9.66 6.05 -8.36
CA GLY A 282 -9.98 4.68 -8.03
C GLY A 282 -9.79 4.31 -6.56
N HIS A 283 -8.88 4.96 -5.82
CA HIS A 283 -8.75 4.77 -4.36
C HIS A 283 -10.03 5.21 -3.65
N VAL A 284 -10.52 6.42 -3.97
CA VAL A 284 -11.77 6.96 -3.43
C VAL A 284 -12.95 6.07 -3.80
N TYR A 285 -13.09 5.71 -5.07
CA TYR A 285 -14.21 4.89 -5.54
C TYR A 285 -14.20 3.48 -4.92
N TYR A 286 -13.03 2.85 -4.77
CA TYR A 286 -12.88 1.56 -4.10
C TYR A 286 -13.31 1.66 -2.62
N LYS A 287 -12.87 2.71 -1.91
CA LYS A 287 -13.19 2.94 -0.49
C LYS A 287 -14.67 3.24 -0.22
N VAL A 288 -15.39 3.86 -1.15
CA VAL A 288 -16.85 4.11 -1.01
C VAL A 288 -17.73 2.98 -1.58
N GLY A 289 -17.13 1.92 -2.13
CA GLY A 289 -17.87 0.80 -2.73
C GLY A 289 -18.44 1.06 -4.12
N ASP A 290 -17.91 2.03 -4.86
CA ASP A 290 -18.21 2.24 -6.29
C ASP A 290 -17.19 1.48 -7.14
N TYR A 291 -17.24 0.15 -7.05
CA TYR A 291 -16.26 -0.73 -7.68
C TYR A 291 -16.25 -0.67 -9.21
N GLN A 292 -17.35 -0.20 -9.84
CA GLN A 292 -17.38 0.08 -11.27
C GLN A 292 -16.52 1.30 -11.62
N LYS A 293 -16.68 2.45 -10.93
CA LYS A 293 -15.81 3.61 -11.18
C LYS A 293 -14.36 3.35 -10.78
N ALA A 294 -14.12 2.56 -9.74
CA ALA A 294 -12.77 2.13 -9.37
C ALA A 294 -12.12 1.31 -10.49
N PHE A 295 -12.83 0.29 -10.99
CA PHE A 295 -12.41 -0.51 -12.14
C PHE A 295 -12.09 0.36 -13.36
N ASP A 296 -12.96 1.30 -13.72
CA ASP A 296 -12.77 2.17 -14.89
C ASP A 296 -11.56 3.10 -14.74
N ALA A 297 -11.34 3.69 -13.56
CA ALA A 297 -10.16 4.52 -13.26
C ALA A 297 -8.86 3.70 -13.37
N PHE A 298 -8.82 2.50 -12.77
CA PHE A 298 -7.64 1.65 -12.84
C PHE A 298 -7.35 1.12 -14.25
N VAL A 299 -8.39 0.79 -15.05
CA VAL A 299 -8.22 0.43 -16.47
C VAL A 299 -7.74 1.61 -17.31
N ALA A 300 -8.23 2.83 -17.05
CA ALA A 300 -7.75 4.04 -17.69
C ALA A 300 -6.25 4.30 -17.38
N ALA A 301 -5.84 4.13 -16.12
CA ALA A 301 -4.45 4.25 -15.69
C ALA A 301 -3.53 3.23 -16.39
N VAL A 302 -3.94 1.95 -16.42
CA VAL A 302 -3.24 0.89 -17.17
C VAL A 302 -3.09 1.25 -18.65
N LYS A 303 -4.09 1.89 -19.27
CA LYS A 303 -4.03 2.34 -20.67
C LYS A 303 -3.05 3.49 -20.88
N VAL A 304 -3.04 4.50 -20.01
CA VAL A 304 -2.12 5.65 -20.07
C VAL A 304 -0.68 5.17 -19.92
N ASP A 305 -0.37 4.39 -18.88
CA ASP A 305 0.96 3.84 -18.66
C ASP A 305 1.40 2.92 -19.81
N SER A 306 0.51 2.07 -20.34
CA SER A 306 0.83 1.21 -21.49
C SER A 306 1.22 2.01 -22.74
N ALA A 307 0.57 3.15 -22.99
CA ALA A 307 0.86 4.00 -24.13
C ALA A 307 2.23 4.68 -23.97
N TYR A 308 2.49 5.29 -22.81
CA TYR A 308 3.76 5.90 -22.46
C TYR A 308 4.93 4.90 -22.53
N MET A 309 4.79 3.74 -21.88
CA MET A 309 5.81 2.68 -21.89
C MET A 309 6.16 2.22 -23.30
N LYS A 310 5.14 2.00 -24.14
CA LYS A 310 5.35 1.64 -25.55
C LYS A 310 6.06 2.73 -26.33
N GLN A 311 5.73 4.01 -26.10
CA GLN A 311 6.34 5.15 -26.80
C GLN A 311 7.80 5.35 -26.41
N GLN A 312 8.13 5.28 -25.12
CA GLN A 312 9.50 5.45 -24.61
C GLN A 312 10.34 4.15 -24.61
N ASN A 313 9.78 3.02 -25.06
CA ASN A 313 10.40 1.68 -25.00
C ASN A 313 10.80 1.23 -23.58
N ILE A 314 9.99 1.60 -22.58
CA ILE A 314 10.16 1.21 -21.18
C ILE A 314 9.46 -0.13 -20.95
N PRO A 315 10.12 -1.16 -20.36
CA PRO A 315 9.49 -2.43 -20.05
C PRO A 315 8.57 -2.33 -18.83
N GLU A 316 7.52 -3.15 -18.80
CA GLU A 316 6.49 -3.15 -17.73
C GLU A 316 7.07 -3.28 -16.30
N VAL A 317 8.20 -3.99 -16.13
CA VAL A 317 8.87 -4.19 -14.83
C VAL A 317 9.52 -2.91 -14.27
N ASP A 318 9.79 -1.93 -15.14
CA ASP A 318 10.44 -0.67 -14.78
C ASP A 318 9.47 0.50 -14.61
N ASN A 319 8.14 0.24 -14.68
CA ASN A 319 7.09 1.19 -14.31
C ASN A 319 6.33 0.68 -13.07
N TRP A 320 6.56 1.31 -11.91
CA TRP A 320 5.95 0.93 -10.63
C TRP A 320 4.43 1.18 -10.64
N ASN A 321 4.00 2.29 -11.23
CA ASN A 321 2.60 2.72 -11.23
C ASN A 321 1.76 1.73 -12.03
N TYR A 322 2.26 1.25 -13.16
CA TYR A 322 1.62 0.20 -13.96
C TYR A 322 1.32 -1.08 -13.17
N ILE A 323 2.30 -1.57 -12.38
CA ILE A 323 2.14 -2.76 -11.53
C ILE A 323 1.14 -2.48 -10.40
N HIS A 324 1.20 -1.29 -9.80
CA HIS A 324 0.31 -0.83 -8.74
C HIS A 324 -1.14 -0.72 -9.22
N ASN A 325 -1.38 -0.07 -10.36
CA ASN A 325 -2.68 0.06 -11.03
C ASN A 325 -3.35 -1.30 -11.21
N ILE A 326 -2.60 -2.30 -11.71
CA ILE A 326 -3.16 -3.63 -11.94
C ILE A 326 -3.46 -4.32 -10.60
N ASN A 327 -2.60 -4.22 -9.59
CA ASN A 327 -2.90 -4.83 -8.28
C ASN A 327 -4.14 -4.22 -7.62
N TYR A 328 -4.38 -2.92 -7.80
CA TYR A 328 -5.62 -2.28 -7.37
C TYR A 328 -6.85 -2.72 -8.18
N LEU A 329 -6.71 -2.86 -9.50
CA LEU A 329 -7.73 -3.43 -10.38
C LEU A 329 -8.12 -4.85 -9.95
N LEU A 330 -7.14 -5.67 -9.55
CA LEU A 330 -7.38 -7.01 -9.00
C LEU A 330 -8.22 -6.96 -7.71
N SER A 331 -7.88 -6.06 -6.78
CA SER A 331 -8.64 -5.88 -5.54
C SER A 331 -10.07 -5.41 -5.81
N SER A 332 -10.28 -4.46 -6.73
CA SER A 332 -11.63 -4.02 -7.11
C SER A 332 -12.47 -5.14 -7.74
N CYS A 333 -11.85 -5.98 -8.58
CA CYS A 333 -12.53 -7.13 -9.19
C CYS A 333 -12.93 -8.21 -8.16
N ALA A 334 -12.22 -8.31 -7.03
CA ALA A 334 -12.53 -9.27 -5.97
C ALA A 334 -13.79 -8.88 -5.16
N GLU A 335 -14.13 -7.59 -5.12
CA GLU A 335 -15.30 -7.08 -4.40
C GLU A 335 -16.60 -7.21 -5.20
N ASP A 336 -16.57 -6.99 -6.51
CA ASP A 336 -17.75 -7.03 -7.40
C ASP A 336 -17.88 -8.31 -8.25
N GLY A 337 -16.93 -9.24 -8.07
CA GLY A 337 -17.04 -10.60 -8.60
C GLY A 337 -16.44 -10.82 -9.99
N ARG A 338 -15.63 -9.91 -10.55
CA ARG A 338 -15.03 -10.03 -11.91
C ARG A 338 -13.89 -11.05 -12.01
N TYR A 339 -14.15 -12.32 -11.66
CA TYR A 339 -13.17 -13.41 -11.61
C TYR A 339 -12.30 -13.56 -12.88
N ASN A 340 -12.94 -13.64 -14.05
CA ASN A 340 -12.21 -13.84 -15.31
C ASN A 340 -11.29 -12.65 -15.64
N THR A 341 -11.75 -11.43 -15.37
CA THR A 341 -10.98 -10.19 -15.58
C THR A 341 -9.81 -10.11 -14.60
N ALA A 342 -10.04 -10.43 -13.32
CA ALA A 342 -8.99 -10.51 -12.31
C ALA A 342 -7.90 -11.51 -12.72
N LEU A 343 -8.27 -12.73 -13.12
CA LEU A 343 -7.29 -13.72 -13.57
C LEU A 343 -6.54 -13.30 -14.84
N TYR A 344 -7.21 -12.67 -15.81
CA TYR A 344 -6.55 -12.15 -17.01
C TYR A 344 -5.42 -11.17 -16.66
N TYR A 345 -5.71 -10.18 -15.81
CA TYR A 345 -4.73 -9.18 -15.38
C TYR A 345 -3.66 -9.75 -14.45
N ALA A 346 -4.00 -10.71 -13.59
CA ALA A 346 -3.05 -11.37 -12.71
C ALA A 346 -2.06 -12.25 -13.50
N GLU A 347 -2.53 -13.00 -14.49
CA GLU A 347 -1.65 -13.76 -15.38
C GLU A 347 -0.82 -12.83 -16.29
N LYS A 348 -1.32 -11.64 -16.65
CA LYS A 348 -0.49 -10.61 -17.31
C LYS A 348 0.71 -10.20 -16.45
N LEU A 349 0.49 -9.87 -15.18
CA LEU A 349 1.56 -9.51 -14.25
C LEU A 349 2.57 -10.65 -13.99
N LYS A 350 2.10 -11.90 -13.90
CA LYS A 350 2.98 -13.07 -13.76
C LYS A 350 3.87 -13.30 -14.99
N ASN A 351 3.35 -13.03 -16.19
CA ASN A 351 4.05 -13.24 -17.46
C ASN A 351 4.82 -11.99 -17.96
N MET A 352 4.93 -10.96 -17.12
CA MET A 352 5.61 -9.70 -17.41
C MET A 352 7.08 -9.93 -17.85
N PRO A 353 7.50 -9.38 -19.02
CA PRO A 353 8.88 -9.51 -19.49
C PRO A 353 9.87 -8.79 -18.57
N ALA A 354 10.86 -9.52 -18.05
CA ALA A 354 11.92 -8.96 -17.22
C ALA A 354 13.23 -9.76 -17.34
N THR A 355 14.37 -9.08 -17.35
CA THR A 355 15.70 -9.73 -17.36
C THR A 355 16.01 -10.36 -15.99
N LYS A 356 16.99 -11.27 -15.94
CA LYS A 356 17.43 -11.89 -14.66
C LYS A 356 17.85 -10.84 -13.62
N GLU A 357 18.51 -9.77 -14.08
CA GLU A 357 18.93 -8.63 -13.26
C GLU A 357 17.72 -7.84 -12.69
N ARG A 358 16.76 -7.45 -13.54
CA ARG A 358 15.57 -6.70 -13.11
C ARG A 358 14.73 -7.50 -12.11
N LYS A 359 14.58 -8.82 -12.32
CA LYS A 359 13.88 -9.71 -11.37
C LYS A 359 14.55 -9.74 -9.99
N ARG A 360 15.89 -9.64 -9.93
CA ARG A 360 16.64 -9.56 -8.66
C ARG A 360 16.58 -8.18 -8.02
N LYS A 361 16.70 -7.09 -8.80
CA LYS A 361 16.60 -5.71 -8.29
C LYS A 361 15.19 -5.40 -7.75
N TYR A 362 14.14 -5.92 -8.41
CA TYR A 362 12.74 -5.63 -8.09
C TYR A 362 11.94 -6.86 -7.63
N GLU A 363 12.54 -7.77 -6.88
CA GLU A 363 11.86 -8.98 -6.36
C GLU A 363 10.54 -8.64 -5.64
N GLY A 364 10.51 -7.55 -4.86
CA GLY A 364 9.32 -7.07 -4.16
C GLY A 364 8.10 -6.91 -5.08
N ARG A 365 8.28 -6.23 -6.21
CA ARG A 365 7.22 -6.00 -7.20
C ARG A 365 7.02 -7.24 -8.09
N PHE A 366 8.09 -7.76 -8.67
CA PHE A 366 8.02 -8.86 -9.63
C PHE A 366 7.45 -10.16 -9.00
N PHE A 367 7.88 -10.55 -7.81
CA PHE A 367 7.44 -11.78 -7.17
C PHE A 367 6.09 -11.63 -6.45
N TYR A 368 6.01 -10.74 -5.45
CA TYR A 368 4.86 -10.67 -4.54
C TYR A 368 3.63 -10.00 -5.16
N GLN A 369 3.83 -9.03 -6.06
CA GLN A 369 2.76 -8.34 -6.79
C GLN A 369 2.56 -8.89 -8.22
N GLY A 370 3.51 -9.68 -8.75
CA GLY A 370 3.44 -10.27 -10.08
C GLY A 370 3.22 -11.79 -10.08
N VAL A 371 4.29 -12.56 -9.90
CA VAL A 371 4.29 -14.04 -9.96
C VAL A 371 3.23 -14.67 -9.05
N ILE A 372 3.01 -14.10 -7.87
CA ILE A 372 2.07 -14.60 -6.85
C ILE A 372 0.62 -14.13 -7.09
N ALA A 373 0.39 -13.10 -7.90
CA ALA A 373 -0.94 -12.49 -8.06
C ALA A 373 -2.05 -13.46 -8.51
N PRO A 374 -1.83 -14.37 -9.50
CA PRO A 374 -2.84 -15.35 -9.87
C PRO A 374 -3.27 -16.27 -8.73
N ALA A 375 -2.33 -16.67 -7.87
CA ALA A 375 -2.63 -17.51 -6.72
C ALA A 375 -3.39 -16.74 -5.63
N LYS A 376 -3.05 -15.45 -5.40
CA LYS A 376 -3.85 -14.60 -4.49
C LYS A 376 -5.29 -14.46 -4.98
N MET A 377 -5.51 -14.25 -6.28
CA MET A 377 -6.86 -14.17 -6.83
C MET A 377 -7.66 -15.46 -6.61
N GLU A 378 -7.09 -16.64 -6.89
CA GLU A 378 -7.78 -17.91 -6.59
C GLU A 378 -8.09 -18.08 -5.09
N ILE A 379 -7.27 -17.52 -4.18
CA ILE A 379 -7.57 -17.45 -2.74
C ILE A 379 -8.74 -16.49 -2.45
N CYS A 380 -8.74 -15.29 -3.02
CA CYS A 380 -9.84 -14.30 -2.89
C CYS A 380 -11.19 -14.93 -3.21
N PHE A 381 -11.28 -15.61 -4.36
CA PHE A 381 -12.50 -16.24 -4.87
C PHE A 381 -12.78 -17.64 -4.28
N GLY A 382 -11.97 -18.14 -3.34
CA GLY A 382 -12.21 -19.42 -2.67
C GLY A 382 -11.97 -20.68 -3.53
N PHE A 383 -11.20 -20.56 -4.61
CA PHE A 383 -10.72 -21.64 -5.47
C PHE A 383 -9.36 -22.17 -4.98
N TYR A 384 -9.35 -22.61 -3.72
CA TYR A 384 -8.14 -22.99 -3.00
C TYR A 384 -7.33 -24.14 -3.65
N ASP A 385 -7.98 -25.03 -4.40
CA ASP A 385 -7.32 -26.05 -5.22
C ASP A 385 -6.50 -25.45 -6.37
N ARG A 386 -7.08 -24.48 -7.09
CA ARG A 386 -6.39 -23.74 -8.17
C ARG A 386 -5.26 -22.88 -7.61
N ALA A 387 -5.48 -22.24 -6.46
CA ALA A 387 -4.44 -21.50 -5.75
C ALA A 387 -3.24 -22.40 -5.41
N ALA A 388 -3.47 -23.56 -4.79
CA ALA A 388 -2.43 -24.52 -4.44
C ALA A 388 -1.66 -25.03 -5.68
N GLN A 389 -2.36 -25.33 -6.78
CA GLN A 389 -1.74 -25.73 -8.05
C GLN A 389 -0.84 -24.61 -8.61
N LYS A 390 -1.33 -23.37 -8.68
CA LYS A 390 -0.56 -22.21 -9.17
C LYS A 390 0.69 -21.96 -8.31
N LEU A 391 0.60 -22.11 -6.99
CA LEU A 391 1.74 -21.97 -6.08
C LEU A 391 2.75 -23.12 -6.23
N ALA A 392 2.29 -24.36 -6.37
CA ALA A 392 3.15 -25.51 -6.62
C ALA A 392 3.91 -25.41 -7.95
N ALA A 393 3.29 -24.81 -8.98
CA ALA A 393 3.92 -24.56 -10.28
C ALA A 393 5.04 -23.50 -10.25
N ILE A 394 5.15 -22.68 -9.19
CA ILE A 394 6.28 -21.76 -8.99
C ILE A 394 7.49 -22.59 -8.51
N GLN A 395 8.24 -23.13 -9.47
CA GLN A 395 9.44 -23.93 -9.20
C GLN A 395 10.69 -23.05 -9.11
N LEU A 396 11.70 -23.57 -8.40
CA LEU A 396 13.08 -23.09 -8.48
C LEU A 396 13.71 -23.68 -9.74
N ASP A 397 13.59 -22.99 -10.88
CA ASP A 397 14.41 -23.34 -12.04
C ASP A 397 15.89 -22.99 -11.78
N LYS A 398 16.78 -23.72 -12.46
CA LYS A 398 18.22 -23.78 -12.15
C LYS A 398 18.95 -22.49 -12.56
N ASP A 399 18.76 -21.43 -11.78
CA ASP A 399 19.63 -20.24 -11.64
C ASP A 399 19.14 -19.28 -10.52
N SER A 400 18.28 -19.76 -9.61
CA SER A 400 17.59 -19.07 -8.50
C SER A 400 17.43 -17.56 -8.69
N LEU A 401 16.34 -17.18 -9.36
CA LEU A 401 15.95 -15.77 -9.53
C LEU A 401 15.27 -15.17 -8.29
N PHE A 402 14.81 -16.03 -7.38
CA PHE A 402 14.12 -15.65 -6.15
C PHE A 402 14.95 -16.02 -4.92
N THR A 403 14.82 -15.23 -3.88
CA THR A 403 15.46 -15.40 -2.57
C THR A 403 14.78 -16.50 -1.74
N PRO A 404 15.48 -17.09 -0.76
CA PRO A 404 14.88 -18.08 0.16
C PRO A 404 13.61 -17.55 0.86
N LYS A 405 13.62 -16.30 1.32
CA LYS A 405 12.42 -15.65 1.92
C LYS A 405 11.22 -15.56 0.98
N ALA A 406 11.41 -15.26 -0.31
CA ALA A 406 10.33 -15.24 -1.29
C ALA A 406 9.72 -16.64 -1.49
N ILE A 407 10.57 -17.67 -1.58
CA ILE A 407 10.13 -19.06 -1.68
C ILE A 407 9.44 -19.54 -0.39
N SER A 408 9.93 -19.16 0.79
CA SER A 408 9.29 -19.47 2.07
C SER A 408 7.92 -18.80 2.21
N TYR A 409 7.77 -17.53 1.81
CA TYR A 409 6.47 -16.86 1.77
C TYR A 409 5.48 -17.59 0.85
N LYS A 410 5.94 -18.01 -0.34
CA LYS A 410 5.15 -18.80 -1.29
C LYS A 410 4.76 -20.17 -0.74
N GLN A 411 5.66 -20.85 -0.01
CA GLN A 411 5.37 -22.13 0.65
C GLN A 411 4.32 -21.97 1.77
N ALA A 412 4.37 -20.88 2.53
CA ALA A 412 3.37 -20.58 3.54
C ALA A 412 1.97 -20.39 2.92
N LEU A 413 1.86 -19.60 1.84
CA LEU A 413 0.61 -19.47 1.08
C LEU A 413 0.14 -20.81 0.48
N PHE A 414 1.05 -21.67 0.04
CA PHE A 414 0.70 -23.00 -0.47
C PHE A 414 0.10 -23.90 0.62
N HIS A 415 0.65 -23.88 1.83
CA HIS A 415 0.09 -24.60 2.98
C HIS A 415 -1.27 -24.02 3.39
N PHE A 416 -1.43 -22.70 3.43
CA PHE A 416 -2.73 -22.06 3.67
C PHE A 416 -3.78 -22.51 2.65
N ALA A 417 -3.51 -22.34 1.35
CA ALA A 417 -4.42 -22.73 0.29
C ALA A 417 -4.76 -24.23 0.32
N THR A 418 -3.76 -25.10 0.51
CA THR A 418 -4.01 -26.55 0.54
C THR A 418 -4.81 -26.96 1.79
N GLY A 419 -4.55 -26.33 2.95
CA GLY A 419 -5.33 -26.52 4.17
C GLY A 419 -6.80 -26.09 4.01
N MET A 420 -7.04 -24.89 3.46
CA MET A 420 -8.41 -24.39 3.19
C MET A 420 -9.15 -25.29 2.20
N ASN A 421 -8.47 -25.79 1.15
CA ASN A 421 -9.03 -26.77 0.22
C ASN A 421 -9.39 -28.10 0.89
N ALA A 422 -8.52 -28.59 1.79
CA ALA A 422 -8.76 -29.83 2.53
C ALA A 422 -9.98 -29.69 3.45
N VAL A 423 -10.15 -28.55 4.15
CA VAL A 423 -11.39 -28.27 4.92
C VAL A 423 -12.62 -28.24 4.00
N LYS A 424 -12.54 -27.58 2.83
CA LYS A 424 -13.64 -27.53 1.86
C LYS A 424 -14.06 -28.93 1.35
N LYS A 425 -13.15 -29.91 1.39
CA LYS A 425 -13.38 -31.31 1.03
C LYS A 425 -13.73 -32.23 2.22
N GLY A 426 -13.68 -31.73 3.45
CA GLY A 426 -13.87 -32.52 4.66
C GLY A 426 -12.65 -33.36 5.09
N ASP A 427 -11.48 -33.20 4.45
CA ASP A 427 -10.24 -33.89 4.80
C ASP A 427 -9.52 -33.15 5.93
N LEU A 428 -10.05 -33.32 7.15
CA LEU A 428 -9.50 -32.71 8.36
C LEU A 428 -8.07 -33.18 8.71
N PRO A 429 -7.68 -34.46 8.50
CA PRO A 429 -6.29 -34.88 8.63
C PRO A 429 -5.33 -34.12 7.71
N MET A 430 -5.65 -33.99 6.41
CA MET A 430 -4.83 -33.21 5.48
C MET A 430 -4.80 -31.72 5.84
N ALA A 431 -5.93 -31.15 6.28
CA ALA A 431 -6.00 -29.76 6.72
C ALA A 431 -5.06 -29.50 7.91
N LYS A 432 -5.09 -30.36 8.93
CA LYS A 432 -4.18 -30.27 10.10
C LYS A 432 -2.72 -30.46 9.73
N ASN A 433 -2.41 -31.36 8.79
CA ASN A 433 -1.03 -31.53 8.31
C ASN A 433 -0.49 -30.24 7.66
N HIS A 434 -1.31 -29.55 6.87
CA HIS A 434 -0.91 -28.28 6.27
C HIS A 434 -0.90 -27.11 7.25
N GLN A 435 -1.79 -27.09 8.24
CA GLN A 435 -1.73 -26.15 9.36
C GLN A 435 -0.40 -26.29 10.13
N ASN A 436 -0.05 -27.52 10.54
CA ASN A 436 1.21 -27.80 11.23
C ASN A 436 2.44 -27.42 10.38
N ALA A 437 2.39 -27.62 9.05
CA ALA A 437 3.47 -27.24 8.14
C ALA A 437 3.62 -25.70 8.00
N LEU A 438 2.51 -24.96 7.99
CA LEU A 438 2.50 -23.50 8.02
C LEU A 438 3.05 -22.96 9.35
N ASP A 439 2.59 -23.51 10.48
CA ASP A 439 3.04 -23.11 11.82
C ASP A 439 4.54 -23.40 12.02
N ALA A 440 5.04 -24.54 11.52
CA ALA A 440 6.45 -24.89 11.54
C ALA A 440 7.32 -23.98 10.65
N LEU A 441 6.78 -23.50 9.53
CA LEU A 441 7.46 -22.54 8.65
C LEU A 441 7.57 -21.16 9.32
N LEU A 442 6.48 -20.69 9.92
CA LEU A 442 6.45 -19.43 10.68
C LEU A 442 7.41 -19.47 11.88
N TRP A 443 7.43 -20.59 12.62
CA TRP A 443 8.39 -20.80 13.70
C TRP A 443 9.83 -20.79 13.18
N ARG A 444 10.14 -21.48 12.08
CA ARG A 444 11.48 -21.46 11.48
C ARG A 444 11.91 -20.06 11.09
N ASN A 445 11.03 -19.28 10.46
CA ASN A 445 11.30 -17.90 10.07
C ASN A 445 11.65 -17.00 11.27
N ALA A 446 10.98 -17.19 12.41
CA ALA A 446 11.27 -16.47 13.65
C ALA A 446 12.57 -16.90 14.35
N ASN A 447 13.15 -18.05 13.97
CA ASN A 447 14.36 -18.62 14.57
C ASN A 447 15.53 -18.71 13.57
N GLN A 448 15.46 -17.99 12.45
CA GLN A 448 16.56 -17.90 11.48
C GLN A 448 17.64 -16.92 11.94
N SER A 449 18.91 -17.28 11.68
CA SER A 449 20.09 -16.47 12.03
C SER A 449 20.59 -15.57 10.90
N ASP A 450 20.31 -15.88 9.62
CA ASP A 450 20.65 -14.99 8.49
C ASP A 450 19.44 -14.11 8.11
N ALA A 451 19.61 -12.79 8.26
CA ALA A 451 18.61 -11.79 7.90
C ALA A 451 18.19 -11.81 6.41
N LYS A 452 18.94 -12.46 5.52
CA LYS A 452 18.58 -12.64 4.11
C LYS A 452 17.45 -13.66 3.90
N ASP A 453 17.35 -14.64 4.79
CA ASP A 453 16.35 -15.71 4.72
C ASP A 453 15.04 -15.35 5.42
N ILE A 454 15.09 -14.36 6.34
CA ILE A 454 13.93 -13.89 7.10
C ILE A 454 12.93 -13.16 6.17
N ILE A 455 11.69 -13.63 6.17
CA ILE A 455 10.53 -12.96 5.57
C ILE A 455 10.31 -11.63 6.28
N ASN A 456 10.23 -10.54 5.51
CA ASN A 456 9.97 -9.19 6.02
C ASN A 456 8.72 -9.13 6.91
N THR A 457 8.78 -8.36 7.99
CA THR A 457 7.73 -8.22 9.03
C THR A 457 6.32 -8.02 8.47
N ARG A 458 6.14 -7.18 7.45
CA ARG A 458 4.80 -6.96 6.84
C ARG A 458 4.25 -8.24 6.22
N ARG A 459 5.11 -9.01 5.56
CA ARG A 459 4.75 -10.30 4.93
C ARG A 459 4.59 -11.44 5.94
N VAL A 460 5.34 -11.47 7.03
CA VAL A 460 5.10 -12.48 8.08
C VAL A 460 3.80 -12.19 8.83
N ASN A 461 3.42 -10.92 8.99
CA ASN A 461 2.13 -10.54 9.56
C ASN A 461 0.96 -10.96 8.66
N ASP A 462 1.03 -10.75 7.33
CA ASP A 462 0.06 -11.31 6.36
C ASP A 462 -0.14 -12.84 6.58
N LEU A 463 0.95 -13.58 6.82
CA LEU A 463 0.91 -15.04 7.03
C LEU A 463 0.44 -15.46 8.44
N ASN A 464 0.65 -14.63 9.46
CA ASN A 464 0.14 -14.89 10.81
C ASN A 464 -1.39 -14.81 10.85
N VAL A 465 -2.01 -13.91 10.08
CA VAL A 465 -3.46 -13.87 9.86
C VAL A 465 -3.92 -15.17 9.19
N ALA A 466 -3.25 -15.59 8.11
CA ALA A 466 -3.56 -16.83 7.38
C ALA A 466 -3.47 -18.10 8.25
N SER A 467 -2.47 -18.21 9.13
CA SER A 467 -2.37 -19.34 10.08
C SER A 467 -3.56 -19.36 11.06
N LEU A 468 -3.87 -18.23 11.70
CA LEU A 468 -4.99 -18.14 12.67
C LEU A 468 -6.35 -18.38 12.00
N GLU A 469 -6.55 -17.88 10.76
CA GLU A 469 -7.75 -18.15 9.98
C GLU A 469 -7.90 -19.65 9.69
N LEU A 470 -6.85 -20.30 9.17
CA LEU A 470 -6.87 -21.73 8.87
C LEU A 470 -7.14 -22.57 10.14
N GLN A 471 -6.49 -22.24 11.27
CA GLN A 471 -6.74 -22.88 12.56
C GLN A 471 -8.22 -22.79 12.95
N GLY A 472 -8.80 -21.59 12.89
CA GLY A 472 -10.21 -21.37 13.23
C GLY A 472 -11.19 -22.05 12.27
N VAL A 473 -10.90 -22.06 10.97
CA VAL A 473 -11.69 -22.75 9.95
C VAL A 473 -11.65 -24.27 10.13
N ILE A 474 -10.51 -24.85 10.50
CA ILE A 474 -10.39 -26.26 10.90
C ILE A 474 -11.25 -26.55 12.13
N GLN A 475 -11.12 -25.76 13.20
CA GLN A 475 -11.94 -25.95 14.41
C GLN A 475 -13.45 -25.81 14.11
N SER A 476 -13.85 -24.92 13.20
CA SER A 476 -15.25 -24.80 12.78
C SER A 476 -15.74 -26.04 12.04
N ALA A 477 -14.88 -26.71 11.26
CA ALA A 477 -15.22 -27.94 10.56
C ALA A 477 -15.22 -29.17 11.49
N GLU A 478 -14.51 -29.11 12.60
CA GLU A 478 -14.59 -30.08 13.71
C GLU A 478 -15.85 -29.91 14.59
N ASN A 479 -16.69 -28.90 14.35
CA ASN A 479 -17.78 -28.45 15.22
C ASN A 479 -17.33 -27.85 16.57
N ASN A 480 -16.03 -27.55 16.74
CA ASN A 480 -15.47 -26.91 17.92
C ASN A 480 -15.70 -25.39 17.89
N TYR A 481 -16.98 -24.99 17.79
CA TYR A 481 -17.38 -23.62 17.44
C TYR A 481 -16.85 -22.55 18.40
N THR A 482 -16.76 -22.83 19.70
CA THR A 482 -16.20 -21.88 20.69
C THR A 482 -14.75 -21.53 20.39
N GLU A 483 -13.91 -22.54 20.14
CA GLU A 483 -12.50 -22.36 19.82
C GLU A 483 -12.33 -21.74 18.43
N ALA A 484 -13.13 -22.18 17.45
CA ALA A 484 -13.15 -21.60 16.10
C ALA A 484 -13.39 -20.09 16.12
N ILE A 485 -14.42 -19.64 16.85
CA ILE A 485 -14.78 -18.22 16.99
C ILE A 485 -13.69 -17.45 17.74
N ALA A 486 -13.04 -18.05 18.76
CA ALA A 486 -11.94 -17.41 19.48
C ALA A 486 -10.71 -17.18 18.56
N LEU A 487 -10.31 -18.21 17.80
CA LEU A 487 -9.23 -18.13 16.83
C LEU A 487 -9.52 -17.14 15.70
N LEU A 488 -10.74 -17.15 15.14
CA LEU A 488 -11.14 -16.23 14.07
C LEU A 488 -11.23 -14.78 14.53
N LYS A 489 -11.62 -14.53 15.79
CA LYS A 489 -11.51 -13.19 16.39
C LYS A 489 -10.06 -12.74 16.56
N LYS A 490 -9.15 -13.64 16.96
CA LYS A 490 -7.71 -13.34 17.03
C LYS A 490 -7.12 -13.09 15.64
N ALA A 491 -7.56 -13.82 14.62
CA ALA A 491 -7.20 -13.59 13.22
C ALA A 491 -7.67 -12.21 12.74
N LYS A 492 -8.93 -11.82 13.01
CA LYS A 492 -9.46 -10.48 12.66
C LYS A 492 -8.72 -9.37 13.41
N GLN A 493 -8.42 -9.54 14.70
CA GLN A 493 -7.57 -8.58 15.42
C GLN A 493 -6.19 -8.44 14.76
N LYS A 494 -5.58 -9.54 14.32
CA LYS A 494 -4.29 -9.51 13.60
C LYS A 494 -4.38 -8.90 12.20
N GLU A 495 -5.53 -9.00 11.54
CA GLU A 495 -5.86 -8.31 10.29
C GLU A 495 -5.98 -6.79 10.52
N ASP A 496 -6.70 -6.36 11.56
CA ASP A 496 -6.80 -4.95 11.95
C ASP A 496 -5.42 -4.35 12.30
N GLU A 497 -4.56 -5.13 12.97
CA GLU A 497 -3.17 -4.77 13.29
C GLU A 497 -2.24 -4.69 12.06
N LEU A 498 -2.64 -5.15 10.87
CA LEU A 498 -1.91 -4.87 9.63
C LEU A 498 -1.98 -3.39 9.24
N GLY A 499 -3.02 -2.69 9.69
CA GLY A 499 -3.28 -1.29 9.40
C GLY A 499 -3.58 -1.02 7.91
N TYR A 500 -3.50 0.26 7.54
CA TYR A 500 -3.86 0.68 6.20
C TYR A 500 -2.82 0.24 5.16
N SER A 501 -3.30 -0.17 3.97
CA SER A 501 -2.45 -0.64 2.88
C SER A 501 -3.12 -0.46 1.51
N GLU A 502 -2.30 -0.15 0.50
CA GLU A 502 -2.74 0.20 -0.85
C GLU A 502 -2.01 -0.65 -1.90
N PRO A 503 -2.73 -1.50 -2.64
CA PRO A 503 -4.03 -2.08 -2.26
C PRO A 503 -3.94 -2.91 -0.95
N PRO A 504 -5.08 -3.36 -0.39
CA PRO A 504 -5.12 -4.21 0.80
C PRO A 504 -4.15 -5.41 0.73
N SER A 505 -3.35 -5.62 1.79
CA SER A 505 -2.30 -6.65 1.76
C SER A 505 -2.84 -8.07 1.87
N TYR A 506 -3.81 -8.28 2.77
CA TYR A 506 -4.48 -9.57 2.96
C TYR A 506 -5.51 -9.83 1.86
N ALA A 507 -5.60 -11.09 1.42
CA ALA A 507 -6.30 -11.43 0.17
C ALA A 507 -7.83 -11.50 0.31
N ARG A 508 -8.36 -11.75 1.51
CA ARG A 508 -9.79 -11.95 1.76
C ARG A 508 -10.11 -11.61 3.22
N PRO A 509 -11.07 -10.74 3.52
CA PRO A 509 -11.39 -10.36 4.90
C PRO A 509 -11.71 -11.55 5.82
N VAL A 510 -11.08 -11.62 6.99
CA VAL A 510 -11.28 -12.70 7.98
C VAL A 510 -12.73 -12.73 8.49
N LEU A 511 -13.43 -11.59 8.45
CA LEU A 511 -14.85 -11.48 8.79
C LEU A 511 -15.74 -12.49 8.04
N ILE A 512 -15.39 -12.86 6.80
CA ILE A 512 -16.14 -13.86 6.04
C ILE A 512 -16.06 -15.23 6.74
N SER A 513 -14.86 -15.65 7.13
CA SER A 513 -14.62 -16.91 7.84
C SER A 513 -15.23 -16.90 9.25
N LEU A 514 -15.18 -15.75 9.97
CA LEU A 514 -15.84 -15.57 11.25
C LEU A 514 -17.37 -15.67 11.14
N ALA A 515 -17.96 -15.06 10.12
CA ALA A 515 -19.40 -15.13 9.86
C ALA A 515 -19.85 -16.55 9.47
N GLU A 516 -19.08 -17.25 8.62
CA GLU A 516 -19.31 -18.66 8.26
C GLU A 516 -19.26 -19.58 9.50
N ALA A 517 -18.32 -19.36 10.42
CA ALA A 517 -18.23 -20.11 11.68
C ALA A 517 -19.43 -19.84 12.60
N HIS A 518 -19.85 -18.58 12.73
CA HIS A 518 -21.08 -18.23 13.47
C HIS A 518 -22.33 -18.85 12.83
N LEU A 519 -22.41 -18.91 11.49
CA LEU A 519 -23.53 -19.50 10.76
C LEU A 519 -23.62 -21.02 11.00
N LYS A 520 -22.50 -21.75 10.89
CA LYS A 520 -22.45 -23.19 11.22
C LYS A 520 -22.82 -23.47 12.68
N ALA A 521 -22.41 -22.58 13.60
CA ALA A 521 -22.81 -22.62 15.01
C ALA A 521 -24.28 -22.21 15.27
N LYS A 522 -25.08 -21.92 14.23
CA LYS A 522 -26.46 -21.39 14.28
C LYS A 522 -26.60 -20.08 15.06
N GLN A 523 -25.51 -19.32 15.22
CA GLN A 523 -25.47 -18.03 15.89
C GLN A 523 -25.84 -16.90 14.90
N TYR A 524 -27.01 -17.01 14.26
CA TYR A 524 -27.40 -16.20 13.10
C TYR A 524 -27.19 -14.69 13.30
N SER A 525 -27.59 -14.12 14.45
CA SER A 525 -27.41 -12.68 14.72
C SER A 525 -25.94 -12.24 14.74
N LYS A 526 -25.01 -13.12 15.14
CA LYS A 526 -23.57 -12.83 15.11
C LYS A 526 -22.98 -13.01 13.71
N ALA A 527 -23.52 -13.95 12.92
CA ALA A 527 -23.16 -14.09 11.51
C ALA A 527 -23.62 -12.86 10.69
N VAL A 528 -24.83 -12.35 10.95
CA VAL A 528 -25.29 -11.06 10.40
C VAL A 528 -24.35 -9.93 10.79
N ALA A 529 -24.07 -9.75 12.08
CA ALA A 529 -23.20 -8.66 12.57
C ALA A 529 -21.79 -8.69 11.93
N ALA A 530 -21.19 -9.87 11.74
CA ALA A 530 -19.88 -10.00 11.10
C ALA A 530 -19.90 -9.64 9.59
N TYR A 531 -20.98 -9.97 8.86
CA TYR A 531 -21.15 -9.51 7.48
C TYR A 531 -21.56 -8.03 7.37
N GLU A 532 -22.25 -7.48 8.36
CA GLU A 532 -22.53 -6.04 8.44
C GLU A 532 -21.26 -5.23 8.75
N GLU A 533 -20.37 -5.72 9.62
CA GLU A 533 -19.03 -5.14 9.83
C GLU A 533 -18.21 -5.19 8.53
N LEU A 534 -18.27 -6.31 7.78
CA LEU A 534 -17.61 -6.43 6.48
C LEU A 534 -18.12 -5.37 5.50
N LEU A 535 -19.43 -5.13 5.44
CA LEU A 535 -20.03 -4.11 4.56
C LEU A 535 -19.81 -2.66 5.05
N GLN A 536 -19.38 -2.45 6.29
CA GLN A 536 -18.92 -1.14 6.77
C GLN A 536 -17.47 -0.87 6.31
N GLN A 537 -16.63 -1.90 6.29
CA GLN A 537 -15.22 -1.81 5.84
C GLN A 537 -15.09 -1.88 4.32
N HIS A 538 -15.95 -2.64 3.65
CA HIS A 538 -16.00 -2.88 2.20
C HIS A 538 -17.45 -2.64 1.70
N PRO A 539 -17.89 -1.37 1.56
CA PRO A 539 -19.25 -1.05 1.13
C PRO A 539 -19.58 -1.68 -0.22
N ASN A 540 -20.80 -2.18 -0.37
CA ASN A 540 -21.28 -2.88 -1.58
C ASN A 540 -20.53 -4.18 -1.95
N SER A 541 -19.64 -4.72 -1.10
CA SER A 541 -18.94 -5.99 -1.39
C SER A 541 -19.91 -7.14 -1.64
N ALA A 542 -19.76 -7.81 -2.79
CA ALA A 542 -20.58 -8.95 -3.18
C ALA A 542 -20.45 -10.11 -2.17
N ASN A 543 -19.27 -10.29 -1.58
CA ASN A 543 -19.05 -11.29 -0.53
C ASN A 543 -19.92 -11.03 0.71
N GLY A 544 -20.11 -9.77 1.09
CA GLY A 544 -20.98 -9.37 2.21
C GLY A 544 -22.46 -9.65 1.94
N TYR A 545 -22.97 -9.26 0.75
CA TYR A 545 -24.37 -9.53 0.40
C TYR A 545 -24.66 -11.02 0.16
N TRP A 546 -23.73 -11.76 -0.44
CA TRP A 546 -23.81 -13.22 -0.56
C TRP A 546 -23.81 -13.91 0.81
N GLY A 547 -22.98 -13.43 1.74
CA GLY A 547 -22.97 -13.88 3.13
C GLY A 547 -24.32 -13.69 3.81
N LEU A 548 -24.87 -12.48 3.77
CA LEU A 548 -26.17 -12.16 4.38
C LEU A 548 -27.31 -12.96 3.73
N TYR A 549 -27.33 -13.09 2.40
CA TYR A 549 -28.26 -13.97 1.70
C TYR A 549 -28.26 -15.39 2.28
N ASN A 550 -27.08 -16.00 2.44
CA ASN A 550 -26.96 -17.35 2.99
C ASN A 550 -27.41 -17.46 4.45
N VAL A 551 -27.10 -16.46 5.29
CA VAL A 551 -27.55 -16.43 6.69
C VAL A 551 -29.07 -16.39 6.78
N PHE A 552 -29.74 -15.50 6.04
CA PHE A 552 -31.20 -15.39 6.05
C PHE A 552 -31.90 -16.59 5.39
N LYS A 553 -31.31 -17.17 4.33
CA LYS A 553 -31.77 -18.42 3.71
C LYS A 553 -31.75 -19.59 4.70
N GLN A 554 -30.66 -19.79 5.46
CA GLN A 554 -30.58 -20.84 6.48
C GLN A 554 -31.47 -20.57 7.70
N LYS A 555 -31.75 -19.30 8.02
CA LYS A 555 -32.70 -18.89 9.06
C LYS A 555 -34.17 -19.12 8.65
N GLY A 556 -34.46 -19.31 7.36
CA GLY A 556 -35.82 -19.42 6.82
C GLY A 556 -36.52 -18.07 6.57
N ASP A 557 -35.77 -16.97 6.59
CA ASP A 557 -36.28 -15.61 6.39
C ASP A 557 -36.25 -15.25 4.90
N GLN A 558 -37.23 -15.76 4.15
CA GLN A 558 -37.27 -15.62 2.69
C GLN A 558 -37.34 -14.15 2.24
N THR A 559 -37.99 -13.28 3.03
CA THR A 559 -38.09 -11.84 2.73
C THR A 559 -36.70 -11.20 2.75
N LYS A 560 -35.91 -11.43 3.81
CA LYS A 560 -34.54 -10.91 3.89
C LYS A 560 -33.60 -11.60 2.90
N ALA A 561 -33.74 -12.90 2.67
CA ALA A 561 -32.97 -13.58 1.63
C ALA A 561 -33.21 -12.94 0.24
N ASN A 562 -34.46 -12.72 -0.14
CA ASN A 562 -34.81 -12.06 -1.41
C ASN A 562 -34.31 -10.59 -1.47
N GLU A 563 -34.24 -9.88 -0.35
CA GLU A 563 -33.67 -8.54 -0.28
C GLU A 563 -32.16 -8.56 -0.61
N TYR A 564 -31.38 -9.40 0.07
CA TYR A 564 -29.93 -9.49 -0.18
C TYR A 564 -29.59 -10.14 -1.52
N ALA A 565 -30.43 -11.03 -2.05
CA ALA A 565 -30.31 -11.55 -3.42
C ALA A 565 -30.36 -10.42 -4.46
N LYS A 566 -31.31 -9.47 -4.31
CA LYS A 566 -31.42 -8.29 -5.20
C LYS A 566 -30.23 -7.34 -5.04
N ARG A 567 -29.77 -7.09 -3.80
CA ARG A 567 -28.57 -6.28 -3.55
C ARG A 567 -27.34 -6.89 -4.22
N LEU A 568 -27.15 -8.20 -4.08
CA LEU A 568 -26.06 -8.94 -4.72
C LEU A 568 -26.11 -8.80 -6.25
N GLN A 569 -27.26 -9.05 -6.87
CA GLN A 569 -27.45 -8.86 -8.31
C GLN A 569 -27.12 -7.44 -8.77
N SER A 570 -27.44 -6.42 -7.96
CA SER A 570 -27.15 -5.02 -8.30
C SER A 570 -25.67 -4.63 -8.24
N VAL A 571 -24.86 -5.35 -7.46
CA VAL A 571 -23.40 -5.10 -7.34
C VAL A 571 -22.55 -6.07 -8.16
N THR A 572 -23.12 -7.15 -8.70
CA THR A 572 -22.42 -8.10 -9.58
C THR A 572 -22.89 -8.08 -11.05
N PRO A 573 -23.20 -6.93 -11.71
CA PRO A 573 -23.63 -6.92 -13.11
C PRO A 573 -22.53 -7.39 -14.09
N HIS A 574 -21.27 -7.36 -13.63
CA HIS A 574 -20.09 -7.87 -14.35
C HIS A 574 -19.46 -9.09 -13.66
N GLY A 575 -20.15 -9.67 -12.68
CA GLY A 575 -19.65 -10.81 -11.91
C GLY A 575 -19.56 -12.09 -12.73
N GLY A 576 -18.60 -12.95 -12.39
CA GLY A 576 -18.46 -14.28 -13.01
C GLY A 576 -19.68 -15.16 -12.74
N GLN A 577 -20.22 -15.77 -13.80
CA GLN A 577 -21.34 -16.70 -13.69
C GLN A 577 -20.98 -17.87 -12.74
N GLY A 578 -21.91 -18.21 -11.84
CA GLY A 578 -21.77 -19.33 -10.90
C GLY A 578 -20.94 -19.04 -9.64
N LEU A 579 -20.34 -17.84 -9.47
CA LEU A 579 -19.68 -17.45 -8.21
C LEU A 579 -20.68 -17.34 -7.05
N PHE A 580 -21.86 -16.78 -7.35
CA PHE A 580 -22.92 -16.49 -6.38
C PHE A 580 -24.25 -17.12 -6.85
N PRO A 581 -24.46 -18.44 -6.63
CA PRO A 581 -25.67 -19.14 -7.07
C PRO A 581 -26.89 -18.80 -6.19
N LEU A 582 -27.70 -17.85 -6.64
CA LEU A 582 -28.93 -17.38 -5.97
C LEU A 582 -30.11 -18.35 -6.10
#